data_AF-A0A2G6R3U7-F1
#
_entry.id   AF-A0A2G6R3U7-F1
#
_cell.length_a   1.000
_cell.length_b   1.000
_cell.length_c   1.000
_cell.angle_alpha   90.00
_cell.angle_beta   90.00
_cell.angle_gamma   90.00
#
_symmetry.space_group_name_H-M   'P 1'
#
loop_
_entity.id
_entity.type
_entity.pdbx_description
1 polymer ?
#
loop_
_entity_poly.entity_id
_entity_poly.type
_entity_poly.pdbx_seq_one_letter_code
_entity_poly.pdbx_strand_id
1 'polypeptide(L)'
;METEVRKLPKKTIFIMIVLSILGVLWYFLVSNGQSSKVTKILHKLGYDQVKNVKVYASHQFLREDINVKGYKYTISFTNLKTNEHCKGFVLKDFKKNVDKDLICTKIK
;
A
#
# COMPACT_ATOMS: atom_id res chain seq x y z
N MET A 1 32.54 40.97 -6.23
CA MET A 1 32.29 40.16 -5.03
C MET A 1 32.38 38.71 -5.45
N GLU A 2 33.54 38.08 -5.26
CA GLU A 2 33.68 36.66 -5.53
C GLU A 2 33.05 35.89 -4.36
N THR A 3 31.98 35.16 -4.64
CA THR A 3 31.34 34.30 -3.64
C THR A 3 32.25 33.10 -3.39
N GLU A 4 32.92 33.06 -2.24
CA GLU A 4 33.65 31.86 -1.82
C GLU A 4 32.67 30.69 -1.60
N VAL A 5 32.65 29.77 -2.55
CA VAL A 5 31.87 28.52 -2.43
C VAL A 5 32.63 27.58 -1.51
N ARG A 6 32.22 27.50 -0.23
CA ARG A 6 32.76 26.50 0.71
C ARG A 6 32.38 25.08 0.24
N LYS A 7 33.41 24.30 -0.14
CA LYS A 7 33.26 22.89 -0.52
C LYS A 7 32.80 22.09 0.71
N LEU A 8 31.70 21.34 0.54
CA LEU A 8 31.22 20.44 1.57
C LEU A 8 32.26 19.33 1.84
N PRO A 9 32.48 18.93 3.12
CA PRO A 9 33.36 17.83 3.44
C PRO A 9 32.90 16.54 2.76
N LYS A 10 33.84 15.79 2.15
CA LYS A 10 33.53 14.52 1.44
C LYS A 10 32.76 13.52 2.32
N LYS A 11 33.01 13.52 3.63
CA LYS A 11 32.30 12.69 4.62
C LYS A 11 30.81 13.04 4.73
N THR A 12 30.47 14.32 4.70
CA THR A 12 29.08 14.80 4.78
C THR A 12 28.30 14.45 3.50
N ILE A 13 28.94 14.57 2.34
CA ILE A 13 28.34 14.16 1.06
C ILE A 13 28.04 12.66 1.06
N PHE A 14 28.97 11.84 1.56
CA PHE A 14 28.78 10.40 1.68
C PHE A 14 27.58 10.05 2.58
N ILE A 15 27.47 10.69 3.76
CA ILE A 15 26.34 10.48 4.67
C ILE A 15 25.00 10.87 4.03
N MET A 16 24.95 11.97 3.27
CA MET A 16 23.73 12.38 2.56
C MET A 16 23.28 11.35 1.53
N ILE A 17 24.21 10.75 0.78
CA ILE A 17 23.91 9.70 -0.20
C ILE A 17 23.33 8.47 0.51
N VAL A 18 23.98 8.04 1.60
CA VAL A 18 23.52 6.87 2.38
C VAL A 18 22.11 7.10 2.94
N LEU A 19 21.83 8.27 3.52
CA LEU A 19 20.50 8.62 4.03
C LEU A 19 19.44 8.63 2.93
N SER A 20 19.79 9.14 1.75
CA SER A 20 18.88 9.17 0.60
C SER A 20 18.52 7.74 0.14
N ILE A 21 19.51 6.84 0.07
CA ILE A 21 19.28 5.44 -0.29
C ILE A 21 18.42 4.72 0.75
N LEU A 22 18.69 4.94 2.04
CA LEU A 22 17.90 4.35 3.13
C LEU A 22 16.43 4.79 3.09
N GLY A 23 16.16 6.07 2.78
CA GLY A 23 14.79 6.58 2.64
C GLY A 23 14.01 5.87 1.53
N VAL A 24 14.64 5.66 0.37
CA VAL A 24 14.02 4.94 -0.77
C VAL A 24 13.76 3.47 -0.41
N LEU A 25 14.74 2.80 0.21
CA LEU A 25 14.58 1.41 0.65
C LEU A 25 13.45 1.26 1.67
N TRP A 26 13.37 2.16 2.64
CA TRP A 26 12.31 2.17 3.65
C TRP A 26 10.93 2.32 3.01
N TYR A 27 10.76 3.28 2.10
CA TYR A 27 9.51 3.48 1.37
C TYR A 27 9.11 2.22 0.58
N PHE A 28 10.07 1.59 -0.10
CA PHE A 28 9.82 0.38 -0.87
C PHE A 28 9.35 -0.79 0.01
N LEU A 29 9.96 -0.98 1.18
CA LEU A 29 9.56 -2.00 2.15
C LEU A 29 8.12 -1.77 2.66
N VAL A 30 7.79 -0.53 3.04
CA VAL A 30 6.45 -0.18 3.54
C VAL A 30 5.38 -0.39 2.48
N SER A 31 5.64 0.06 1.24
CA SER A 31 4.69 -0.07 0.12
C SER A 31 4.38 -1.54 -0.21
N ASN A 32 5.41 -2.37 -0.34
CA ASN A 32 5.22 -3.80 -0.62
C ASN A 32 4.58 -4.57 0.54
N GLY A 33 4.87 -4.17 1.79
CA GLY A 33 4.28 -4.78 2.97
C GLY A 33 2.75 -4.62 3.03
N GLN A 34 2.23 -3.46 2.61
CA GLN A 34 0.78 -3.23 2.56
C GLN A 34 0.10 -4.07 1.47
N SER A 35 0.69 -4.15 0.27
CA SER A 35 0.17 -4.97 -0.82
C SER A 35 0.09 -6.45 -0.41
N SER A 36 1.09 -7.00 0.28
CA SER A 36 1.06 -8.39 0.76
C SER A 36 -0.09 -8.65 1.76
N LYS A 37 -0.34 -7.72 2.69
CA LYS A 37 -1.46 -7.83 3.64
C LYS A 37 -2.80 -7.85 2.92
N VAL A 38 -2.99 -6.95 1.95
CA VAL A 38 -4.22 -6.87 1.14
C VAL A 38 -4.39 -8.12 0.29
N THR A 39 -3.34 -8.62 -0.36
CA THR A 39 -3.39 -9.86 -1.14
C THR A 39 -3.92 -11.04 -0.31
N LYS A 40 -3.45 -11.19 0.94
CA LYS A 40 -3.98 -12.22 1.85
C LYS A 40 -5.46 -12.05 2.17
N ILE A 41 -5.94 -10.81 2.25
CA ILE A 41 -7.37 -10.52 2.47
C ILE A 41 -8.15 -10.86 1.20
N LEU A 42 -7.65 -10.50 0.01
CA LEU A 42 -8.27 -10.82 -1.28
C LEU A 42 -8.39 -12.32 -1.51
N HIS A 43 -7.36 -13.11 -1.18
CA HIS A 43 -7.43 -14.58 -1.20
C HIS A 43 -8.54 -15.12 -0.30
N LYS A 44 -8.66 -14.60 0.93
CA LYS A 44 -9.75 -14.98 1.85
C LYS A 44 -11.14 -14.62 1.32
N LEU A 45 -11.22 -13.63 0.42
CA LEU A 45 -12.45 -13.19 -0.24
C LEU A 45 -12.73 -13.95 -1.56
N GLY A 46 -11.92 -14.96 -1.90
CA GLY A 46 -12.09 -15.79 -3.09
C GLY A 46 -11.38 -15.30 -4.35
N TYR A 47 -10.54 -14.27 -4.25
CA TYR A 47 -9.71 -13.80 -5.37
C TYR A 47 -8.34 -14.47 -5.33
N ASP A 48 -8.24 -15.67 -5.91
CA ASP A 48 -7.04 -16.50 -5.82
C ASP A 48 -5.92 -16.12 -6.80
N GLN A 49 -6.24 -15.43 -7.90
CA GLN A 49 -5.27 -15.08 -8.93
C GLN A 49 -5.22 -13.57 -9.15
N VAL A 50 -4.72 -12.84 -8.15
CA VAL A 50 -4.59 -11.38 -8.22
C VAL A 50 -3.18 -10.94 -8.63
N LYS A 51 -3.10 -10.00 -9.56
CA LYS A 51 -1.87 -9.28 -9.95
C LYS A 51 -2.05 -7.77 -9.82
N ASN A 52 -0.93 -7.05 -9.78
CA ASN A 52 -0.90 -5.58 -9.75
C ASN A 52 -1.72 -4.97 -8.60
N VAL A 53 -1.67 -5.59 -7.42
CA VAL A 53 -2.35 -5.10 -6.22
C VAL A 53 -1.70 -3.78 -5.80
N LYS A 54 -2.44 -2.68 -5.95
CA LYS A 54 -2.07 -1.35 -5.50
C LYS A 54 -2.98 -0.93 -4.36
N VAL A 55 -2.38 -0.45 -3.28
CA VAL A 55 -3.08 0.14 -2.15
C VAL A 55 -2.88 1.64 -2.24
N TYR A 56 -3.96 2.38 -2.49
CA TYR A 56 -3.92 3.84 -2.59
C TYR A 56 -3.95 4.50 -1.22
N ALA A 57 -4.75 3.96 -0.31
CA ALA A 57 -4.92 4.50 1.03
C ALA A 57 -5.27 3.40 2.04
N SER A 58 -4.86 3.62 3.28
CA SER A 58 -5.19 2.79 4.43
C SER A 58 -5.63 3.72 5.56
N HIS A 59 -6.89 3.64 5.98
CA HIS A 59 -7.42 4.43 7.09
C HIS A 59 -7.91 3.53 8.20
N GLN A 60 -7.57 3.86 9.45
CA GLN A 60 -8.17 3.21 10.60
C GLN A 60 -9.54 3.83 10.84
N PHE A 61 -10.54 3.01 11.13
CA PHE A 61 -11.88 3.46 11.50
C PHE A 61 -12.32 2.77 12.78
N LEU A 62 -13.25 3.40 13.51
CA LEU A 62 -13.98 2.79 14.60
C LEU A 62 -15.40 2.54 14.13
N ARG A 63 -15.87 1.30 14.25
CA ARG A 63 -17.27 0.97 14.08
C ARG A 63 -17.95 1.16 15.43
N GLU A 64 -18.74 2.21 15.57
CA GLU A 64 -19.34 2.63 16.84
C GLU A 64 -20.42 1.65 17.33
N ASP A 65 -21.13 1.02 16.39
CA ASP A 65 -22.17 0.00 16.59
C ASP A 65 -21.69 -1.22 17.40
N ILE A 66 -20.50 -1.72 17.12
CA ILE A 66 -19.92 -2.90 17.78
C ILE A 66 -18.68 -2.56 18.62
N ASN A 67 -18.32 -1.28 18.69
CA ASN A 67 -17.12 -0.73 19.31
C ASN A 67 -15.84 -1.48 18.90
N VAL A 68 -15.68 -1.72 17.59
CA VAL A 68 -14.53 -2.44 17.03
C VAL A 68 -13.78 -1.54 16.07
N LYS A 69 -12.46 -1.46 16.26
CA LYS A 69 -11.56 -0.80 15.31
C LYS A 69 -11.24 -1.70 14.13
N GLY A 70 -11.03 -1.10 12.98
CA GLY A 70 -10.69 -1.78 11.74
C GLY A 70 -9.86 -0.91 10.82
N TYR A 71 -9.46 -1.48 9.68
CA TYR A 71 -8.78 -0.78 8.60
C TYR A 71 -9.62 -0.80 7.33
N LYS A 72 -9.76 0.36 6.70
CA LYS A 72 -10.31 0.52 5.35
C LYS A 72 -9.14 0.69 4.39
N TYR A 73 -9.01 -0.25 3.46
CA TYR A 73 -8.01 -0.22 2.39
C TYR A 73 -8.68 0.14 1.08
N THR A 74 -8.24 1.22 0.44
CA THR A 74 -8.65 1.58 -0.92
C THR A 74 -7.67 0.95 -1.90
N ILE A 75 -8.15 0.09 -2.79
CA ILE A 75 -7.29 -0.82 -3.56
C ILE A 75 -7.72 -0.91 -5.04
N SER A 76 -6.77 -1.24 -5.90
CA SER A 76 -7.02 -1.76 -7.24
C SER A 76 -6.19 -3.01 -7.48
N PHE A 77 -6.73 -3.98 -8.19
CA PHE A 77 -6.01 -5.18 -8.58
C PHE A 77 -6.60 -5.75 -9.87
N THR A 78 -5.84 -6.62 -10.52
CA THR A 78 -6.29 -7.39 -11.69
C THR A 78 -6.53 -8.83 -11.27
N ASN A 79 -7.74 -9.33 -11.49
CA ASN A 79 -8.07 -10.73 -11.35
C ASN A 79 -7.78 -11.46 -12.67
N LEU A 80 -6.77 -12.32 -12.67
CA LEU A 80 -6.38 -13.08 -13.86
C LEU A 80 -7.37 -14.20 -14.18
N LYS A 81 -8.08 -14.74 -13.18
CA LYS A 81 -9.03 -15.84 -13.36
C LYS A 81 -10.22 -15.41 -14.22
N THR A 82 -10.72 -14.20 -13.99
CA THR A 82 -11.86 -13.62 -14.72
C THR A 82 -11.46 -12.59 -15.78
N ASN A 83 -10.16 -12.30 -15.89
CA ASN A 83 -9.59 -11.25 -16.72
C ASN A 83 -10.27 -9.88 -16.50
N GLU A 84 -10.41 -9.51 -15.22
CA GLU A 84 -11.08 -8.29 -14.79
C GLU A 84 -10.13 -7.39 -14.02
N HIS A 85 -10.29 -6.08 -14.21
CA HIS A 85 -9.67 -5.07 -13.37
C HIS A 85 -10.68 -4.61 -12.32
N CYS A 86 -10.34 -4.79 -11.04
CA CYS A 86 -11.18 -4.47 -9.91
C CYS A 86 -10.62 -3.28 -9.14
N LYS A 87 -11.50 -2.36 -8.73
CA LYS A 87 -11.18 -1.18 -7.91
C LYS A 87 -12.25 -0.97 -6.84
N GLY A 88 -11.85 -0.48 -5.67
CA GLY A 88 -12.80 -0.19 -4.60
C GLY A 88 -12.14 -0.18 -3.23
N PHE A 89 -12.87 -0.63 -2.22
CA PHE A 89 -12.39 -0.70 -0.84
C PHE A 89 -12.66 -2.04 -0.16
N VAL A 90 -11.78 -2.37 0.78
CA VAL A 90 -11.91 -3.54 1.65
C VAL A 90 -11.79 -3.07 3.09
N LEU A 91 -12.76 -3.45 3.91
CA LEU A 91 -12.81 -3.17 5.34
C LEU A 91 -12.44 -4.45 6.08
N LYS A 92 -11.52 -4.34 7.03
CA LYS A 92 -11.17 -5.45 7.91
C LYS A 92 -11.18 -5.00 9.35
N ASP A 93 -12.06 -5.62 10.14
CA ASP A 93 -12.16 -5.38 11.57
C ASP A 93 -11.13 -6.22 12.35
N PHE A 94 -10.80 -5.81 13.58
CA PHE A 94 -9.94 -6.59 14.47
C PHE A 94 -10.59 -7.90 14.94
N LYS A 95 -11.92 -8.01 14.86
CA LYS A 95 -12.66 -9.27 15.08
C LYS A 95 -12.61 -10.23 13.87
N LYS A 96 -11.78 -9.94 12.85
CA LYS A 96 -11.61 -10.72 11.60
C LYS A 96 -12.81 -10.69 10.64
N ASN A 97 -13.82 -9.87 10.89
CA ASN A 97 -14.85 -9.58 9.90
C ASN A 97 -14.22 -8.82 8.72
N VAL A 98 -14.58 -9.22 7.51
CA VAL A 98 -14.12 -8.57 6.29
C VAL A 98 -15.34 -8.18 5.47
N ASP A 99 -15.40 -6.92 5.09
CA ASP A 99 -16.42 -6.38 4.21
C ASP A 99 -15.73 -5.76 2.99
N LYS A 100 -16.40 -5.71 1.85
CA LYS A 100 -15.82 -5.25 0.59
C LYS A 100 -16.85 -4.57 -0.29
N ASP A 101 -16.39 -3.54 -0.99
CA ASP A 101 -17.09 -2.96 -2.12
C ASP A 101 -16.09 -2.83 -3.25
N LEU A 102 -16.23 -3.71 -4.24
CA LEU A 102 -15.30 -3.82 -5.36
C LEU A 102 -16.10 -3.78 -6.65
N ILE A 103 -15.76 -2.82 -7.49
CA ILE A 103 -16.30 -2.70 -8.85
C ILE A 103 -15.27 -3.31 -9.79
N CYS A 104 -15.65 -4.41 -10.45
CA CYS A 104 -14.81 -5.11 -11.42
C CYS A 104 -15.29 -4.83 -12.84
N THR A 105 -14.35 -4.59 -13.75
CA THR A 105 -14.61 -4.34 -15.17
C THR A 105 -13.71 -5.25 -16.00
N LYS A 106 -14.26 -5.90 -17.03
CA LYS A 106 -13.47 -6.76 -17.91
C LYS A 106 -12.39 -5.97 -18.63
N ILE A 107 -11.21 -6.55 -18.70
CA ILE A 107 -10.08 -6.02 -19.47
C ILE A 107 -10.37 -6.39 -20.92
N LYS A 108 -10.54 -5.38 -21.79
CA LYS A 108 -10.68 -5.56 -23.24
C LYS A 108 -9.35 -5.95 -23.87
#